data_AF-A0A4S3PVE2-F1
#
_entry.id   AF-A0A4S3PVE2-F1
#
_cell.length_a   1.000
_cell.length_b   1.000
_cell.length_c   1.000
_cell.angle_alpha   90.00
_cell.angle_beta   90.00
_cell.angle_gamma   90.00
#
_symmetry.space_group_name_H-M   'P 1'
#
loop_
_entity.id
_entity.type
_entity.pdbx_description
1 polymer ?
#
loop_
_entity_poly.entity_id
_entity_poly.type
_entity_poly.pdbx_seq_one_letter_code
_entity_poly.pdbx_strand_id
1 'polypeptide(L)'
;MKIKRIVLFLLLVALMAVKFIFYPSLGSLSLEEVQKIGEISSPDNHYKLNLYLYGGVLLKSDYSYVYELEDLFNSGKKKNILWLGPDSQGVTWIDNRTLLVGEKKVNIYKDTYDYRWGLNGD
;
A
#
# COMPACT_ATOMS: atom_id res chain seq x y z
N MET A 1 8.31 26.77 -33.70
CA MET A 1 7.98 25.35 -33.44
C MET A 1 8.78 24.71 -32.30
N LYS A 2 10.11 24.87 -32.25
CA LYS A 2 10.97 24.24 -31.21
C LYS A 2 10.64 24.69 -29.78
N ILE A 3 10.47 25.99 -29.54
CA ILE A 3 10.14 26.54 -28.21
C ILE A 3 8.78 26.02 -27.71
N LYS A 4 7.74 26.00 -28.58
CA LYS A 4 6.42 25.45 -28.23
C LYS A 4 6.49 23.97 -27.82
N ARG A 5 7.35 23.18 -28.47
CA ARG A 5 7.59 21.76 -28.11
C ARG A 5 8.31 21.62 -26.77
N ILE A 6 9.29 22.48 -26.48
CA ILE A 6 10.00 22.48 -25.19
C ILE A 6 9.05 22.87 -24.04
N VAL A 7 8.24 23.92 -24.24
CA VAL A 7 7.25 24.34 -23.23
C VAL A 7 6.23 23.24 -22.97
N LEU A 8 5.72 22.59 -24.02
CA LEU A 8 4.80 21.45 -23.89
C LEU A 8 5.44 20.28 -23.12
N PHE A 9 6.70 19.96 -23.42
CA PHE A 9 7.44 18.92 -22.72
C PHE A 9 7.61 19.22 -21.22
N LEU A 10 8.02 20.44 -20.87
CA LEU A 10 8.16 20.86 -19.47
C LEU A 10 6.83 20.79 -18.72
N LEU A 11 5.72 21.14 -19.37
CA LEU A 11 4.38 21.07 -18.78
C LEU A 11 3.97 19.61 -18.50
N LEU A 12 4.29 18.67 -19.40
CA LEU A 12 4.05 17.23 -19.16
C LEU A 12 4.89 16.69 -18.00
N VAL A 13 6.17 17.07 -17.91
CA VAL A 13 7.04 16.67 -16.79
C VAL A 13 6.52 17.23 -15.46
N ALA A 14 6.08 18.49 -15.44
CA ALA A 14 5.49 19.10 -14.25
C ALA A 14 4.21 18.36 -13.80
N LEU A 15 3.32 17.99 -14.74
CA LEU A 15 2.13 17.21 -14.43
C LEU A 15 2.47 15.81 -13.88
N MET A 16 3.49 15.16 -14.42
CA MET A 16 3.96 13.87 -13.88
C MET A 16 4.54 14.01 -12.47
N ALA A 17 5.30 15.07 -12.20
CA ALA A 17 5.84 15.33 -10.86
C ALA A 17 4.72 15.58 -9.85
N VAL A 18 3.71 16.39 -10.20
CA VAL A 18 2.50 16.59 -9.37
C VAL A 18 1.82 15.25 -9.08
N LYS A 19 1.61 14.41 -10.10
CA LYS A 19 1.02 13.07 -9.88
C LYS A 19 1.84 12.25 -8.87
N PHE A 20 3.16 12.22 -9.00
CA PHE A 20 4.03 11.42 -8.15
C PHE A 20 4.05 11.90 -6.69
N ILE A 21 3.98 13.22 -6.47
CA ILE A 21 4.00 13.84 -5.13
C ILE A 21 2.65 13.68 -4.43
N PHE A 22 1.54 13.93 -5.13
CA PHE A 22 0.22 13.98 -4.52
C PHE A 22 -0.54 12.65 -4.55
N TYR A 23 -0.11 11.69 -5.38
CA TYR A 23 -0.73 10.37 -5.50
C TYR A 23 0.34 9.26 -5.44
N PRO A 24 1.00 9.09 -4.28
CA PRO A 24 2.01 8.07 -4.11
C PRO A 24 1.40 6.67 -4.29
N SER A 25 2.16 5.77 -4.89
CA SER A 25 1.80 4.37 -4.97
C SER A 25 2.08 3.67 -3.65
N LEU A 26 1.36 2.57 -3.40
CA LEU A 26 1.57 1.71 -2.24
C LEU A 26 3.05 1.33 -2.02
N GLY A 27 3.76 0.98 -3.10
CA GLY A 27 5.18 0.57 -3.03
C GLY A 27 6.15 1.71 -2.71
N SER A 28 5.74 2.97 -2.91
CA SER A 28 6.55 4.15 -2.59
C SER A 28 6.36 4.68 -1.16
N LEU A 29 5.41 4.11 -0.40
CA LEU A 29 5.17 4.54 0.97
C LEU A 29 6.33 4.15 1.90
N SER A 30 6.92 5.15 2.55
CA SER A 30 7.78 4.93 3.72
C SER A 30 6.92 4.81 4.97
N LEU A 31 7.19 3.78 5.78
CA LEU A 31 6.50 3.52 7.05
C LEU A 31 7.44 3.67 8.26
N GLU A 32 8.65 4.18 8.07
CA GLU A 32 9.67 4.29 9.14
C GLU A 32 9.21 5.19 10.30
N GLU A 33 8.53 6.28 9.98
CA GLU A 33 8.02 7.25 10.97
C GLU A 33 6.54 7.02 11.32
N VAL A 34 5.93 5.96 10.78
CA VAL A 34 4.50 5.69 10.91
C VAL A 34 4.25 4.76 12.09
N GLN A 35 3.21 5.05 12.87
CA GLN A 35 2.88 4.23 14.03
C GLN A 35 2.39 2.84 13.60
N LYS A 36 3.16 1.80 13.97
CA LYS A 36 2.71 0.42 13.94
C LYS A 36 1.68 0.19 15.04
N ILE A 37 0.50 -0.32 14.68
CA ILE A 37 -0.62 -0.53 15.60
C ILE A 37 -1.01 -2.00 15.75
N GLY A 38 -0.42 -2.90 14.97
CA GLY A 38 -0.68 -4.34 15.10
C GLY A 38 0.18 -5.20 14.18
N GLU A 39 0.05 -6.51 14.36
CA GLU A 39 0.62 -7.50 13.46
C GLU A 39 -0.22 -8.78 13.44
N ILE A 40 -0.20 -9.49 12.31
CA ILE A 40 -0.81 -10.83 12.17
C ILE A 40 0.15 -11.76 11.41
N SER A 41 0.45 -12.92 12.00
CA SER A 41 1.27 -13.94 11.36
C SER A 41 0.44 -14.83 10.44
N SER A 42 1.05 -15.26 9.34
CA SER A 42 0.54 -16.34 8.49
C SER A 42 0.42 -17.65 9.28
N PRO A 43 -0.47 -18.58 8.88
CA PRO A 43 -0.69 -19.85 9.60
C PRO A 43 0.57 -20.70 9.78
N ASP A 44 1.51 -20.65 8.81
CA ASP A 44 2.80 -21.36 8.89
C ASP A 44 3.93 -20.53 9.50
N ASN A 45 3.65 -19.28 9.91
CA ASN A 45 4.62 -18.32 10.44
C ASN A 45 5.78 -17.98 9.49
N HIS A 46 5.62 -18.17 8.18
CA HIS A 46 6.62 -17.73 7.20
C HIS A 46 6.54 -16.22 6.91
N TYR A 47 5.34 -15.68 6.99
CA TYR A 47 5.03 -14.27 6.76
C TYR A 47 4.42 -13.60 7.97
N LYS A 48 4.73 -12.32 8.13
CA LYS A 48 4.07 -11.41 9.08
C LYS A 48 3.49 -10.23 8.33
N LEU A 49 2.27 -9.84 8.68
CA LEU A 49 1.69 -8.57 8.24
C LEU A 49 1.76 -7.57 9.36
N ASN A 50 2.49 -6.49 9.14
CA ASN A 50 2.58 -5.35 10.04
C ASN A 50 1.51 -4.32 9.65
N LEU A 51 0.67 -3.92 10.60
CA LEU A 51 -0.40 -2.94 10.40
C LEU A 51 0.03 -1.57 10.92
N TYR A 52 -0.07 -0.57 10.05
CA TYR A 52 0.27 0.82 10.32
C TYR A 52 -0.93 1.74 10.15
N LEU A 53 -1.03 2.74 11.02
CA LEU A 53 -1.97 3.84 10.87
C LEU A 53 -1.30 4.98 10.10
N TYR A 54 -1.68 5.15 8.83
CA TYR A 54 -1.09 6.14 7.94
C TYR A 54 -2.00 7.35 7.79
N GLY A 55 -1.46 8.57 7.89
CA GLY A 55 -2.21 9.82 7.77
C GLY A 55 -2.30 10.63 9.06
N GLY A 56 -3.03 11.74 9.02
CA GLY A 56 -3.10 12.71 10.11
C GLY A 56 -4.28 12.44 11.05
N VAL A 57 -4.02 12.39 12.36
CA VAL A 57 -5.04 12.17 13.41
C VAL A 57 -5.95 13.38 13.69
N LEU A 58 -5.76 14.50 12.99
CA LEU A 58 -6.48 15.75 13.25
C LEU A 58 -7.98 15.67 12.91
N LEU A 59 -8.35 14.94 11.86
CA LEU A 59 -9.72 14.66 11.49
C LEU A 59 -9.85 13.15 11.26
N LYS A 60 -10.86 12.50 11.85
CA LYS A 60 -11.11 11.05 11.71
C LYS A 60 -11.31 10.56 10.26
N SER A 61 -11.32 11.47 9.29
CA SER A 61 -11.39 11.18 7.85
C SER A 61 -10.02 10.99 7.18
N ASP A 62 -8.93 11.39 7.84
CA ASP A 62 -7.64 11.61 7.16
C ASP A 62 -6.61 10.52 7.49
N TYR A 63 -7.09 9.35 7.92
CA TYR A 63 -6.26 8.17 8.19
C TYR A 63 -6.62 7.00 7.28
N SER A 64 -5.69 6.07 7.19
CA SER A 64 -5.78 4.83 6.43
C SER A 64 -4.98 3.75 7.13
N TYR A 65 -5.24 2.51 6.74
CA TYR A 65 -4.50 1.36 7.24
C TYR A 65 -3.58 0.85 6.14
N VAL A 66 -2.29 0.77 6.43
CA VAL A 66 -1.30 0.21 5.50
C VAL A 66 -0.78 -1.09 6.09
N TYR A 67 -0.82 -2.15 5.29
CA TYR A 67 -0.25 -3.45 5.66
C TYR A 67 1.04 -3.70 4.89
N GLU A 68 2.13 -3.85 5.64
CA GLU A 68 3.43 -4.27 5.15
C GLU A 68 3.58 -5.78 5.38
N LEU A 69 3.83 -6.52 4.31
CA LEU A 69 4.21 -7.93 4.36
C LEU A 69 5.71 -8.03 4.63
N GLU A 70 6.07 -8.80 5.63
CA GLU A 70 7.44 -9.15 5.99
C GLU A 70 7.66 -10.65 5.79
N ASP A 71 8.66 -11.01 4.98
CA ASP A 71 9.11 -12.39 4.77
C ASP A 71 10.17 -12.75 5.83
N LEU A 72 9.79 -13.59 6.78
CA LEU A 72 10.62 -13.94 7.94
C LEU A 72 11.78 -14.88 7.57
N PHE A 73 11.71 -15.54 6.41
CA PHE A 73 12.72 -16.50 5.96
C PHE A 73 13.69 -15.88 4.96
N ASN A 74 13.27 -14.83 4.25
CA ASN A 74 14.08 -14.13 3.26
C ASN A 74 14.64 -12.81 3.80
N SER A 75 15.44 -12.90 4.87
CA SER A 75 16.14 -11.76 5.48
C SER A 75 15.23 -10.59 5.92
N GLY A 76 13.96 -10.84 6.21
CA GLY A 76 13.03 -9.77 6.61
C GLY A 76 12.66 -8.83 5.47
N LYS A 77 12.68 -9.31 4.21
CA LYS A 77 12.25 -8.49 3.07
C LYS A 77 10.81 -8.01 3.28
N LYS A 78 10.63 -6.71 3.07
CA LYS A 78 9.37 -6.01 3.31
C LYS A 78 8.79 -5.44 2.03
N LYS A 79 7.46 -5.49 1.92
CA LYS A 79 6.71 -4.76 0.89
C LYS A 79 5.33 -4.39 1.38
N ASN A 80 4.88 -3.21 1.00
CA ASN A 80 3.50 -2.79 1.25
C ASN A 80 2.58 -3.53 0.27
N ILE A 81 1.53 -4.18 0.80
CA ILE A 81 0.62 -4.99 -0.02
C ILE A 81 -0.84 -4.58 0.08
N LEU A 82 -1.25 -3.90 1.16
CA LEU A 82 -2.61 -3.36 1.30
C LEU A 82 -2.58 -1.91 1.74
N TRP A 83 -3.43 -1.08 1.13
CA TRP A 83 -3.83 0.23 1.61
C TRP A 83 -5.34 0.25 1.70
N LEU A 84 -5.86 0.34 2.92
CA LEU A 84 -7.28 0.33 3.20
C LEU A 84 -7.74 1.68 3.74
N GLY A 85 -8.96 2.07 3.38
CA GLY A 85 -9.62 3.25 3.95
C GLY A 85 -10.06 3.04 5.39
N PRO A 86 -10.55 4.11 6.05
CA PRO A 86 -10.95 4.07 7.47
C PRO A 86 -12.11 3.11 7.76
N ASP A 87 -13.02 2.91 6.80
CA ASP A 87 -14.19 2.03 6.92
C ASP A 87 -13.93 0.58 6.46
N SER A 88 -12.66 0.20 6.34
CA SER A 88 -12.32 -1.14 5.87
C SER A 88 -12.64 -2.23 6.90
N GLN A 89 -13.12 -3.35 6.38
CA GLN A 89 -13.28 -4.56 7.17
C GLN A 89 -11.92 -5.19 7.48
N GLY A 90 -11.84 -5.97 8.56
CA GLY A 90 -10.61 -6.60 9.02
C GLY A 90 -9.91 -7.47 7.96
N VAL A 91 -8.60 -7.66 8.15
CA VAL A 91 -7.76 -8.50 7.30
C VAL A 91 -7.46 -9.81 8.03
N THR A 92 -7.68 -10.93 7.36
CA THR A 92 -7.39 -12.26 7.91
C THR A 92 -6.69 -13.15 6.90
N TRP A 93 -5.78 -14.00 7.36
CA TRP A 93 -5.24 -15.10 6.57
C TRP A 93 -6.31 -16.17 6.38
N ILE A 94 -6.52 -16.61 5.14
CA ILE A 94 -7.37 -17.78 4.84
C ILE A 94 -6.55 -19.02 4.48
N ASP A 95 -5.30 -18.80 4.04
CA ASP A 95 -4.27 -19.82 3.86
C ASP A 95 -2.89 -19.15 4.00
N ASN A 96 -1.79 -19.87 3.75
CA ASN A 96 -0.43 -19.36 3.94
C ASN A 96 -0.03 -18.23 2.98
N ARG A 97 -0.83 -17.97 1.94
CA ARG A 97 -0.49 -17.08 0.82
C ARG A 97 -1.62 -16.12 0.45
N THR A 98 -2.79 -16.28 1.04
CA THR A 98 -3.97 -15.53 0.67
C THR A 98 -4.60 -14.86 1.88
N LEU A 99 -4.90 -13.57 1.69
CA LEU A 99 -5.62 -12.75 2.63
C LEU A 99 -7.07 -12.58 2.18
N LEU A 100 -7.96 -12.51 3.14
CA LEU A 100 -9.32 -12.04 2.95
C LEU A 100 -9.41 -10.62 3.51
N VAL A 101 -9.84 -9.67 2.66
CA VAL A 101 -10.00 -8.25 2.98
C VAL A 101 -11.45 -7.89 2.65
N GLY A 102 -12.32 -7.91 3.66
CA GLY A 102 -13.75 -7.94 3.44
C GLY A 102 -14.15 -9.16 2.60
N GLU A 103 -14.64 -8.94 1.38
CA GLU A 103 -15.00 -10.02 0.45
C GLU A 103 -13.91 -10.33 -0.60
N LYS A 104 -12.80 -9.57 -0.61
CA LYS A 104 -11.75 -9.68 -1.61
C LYS A 104 -10.66 -10.64 -1.16
N LYS A 105 -10.23 -11.53 -2.05
CA LYS A 105 -9.05 -12.39 -1.83
C LYS A 105 -7.82 -11.73 -2.43
N VAL A 106 -6.74 -11.64 -1.68
CA VAL A 106 -5.47 -11.02 -2.09
C VAL A 106 -4.35 -12.03 -1.92
N ASN A 107 -3.72 -12.45 -3.02
CA ASN A 107 -2.55 -13.32 -2.99
C ASN A 107 -1.28 -12.51 -2.71
N ILE A 108 -0.56 -12.83 -1.64
CA ILE A 108 0.60 -12.05 -1.18
C ILE A 108 1.76 -12.01 -2.16
N TYR A 109 1.81 -12.90 -3.16
CA TYR A 109 2.88 -12.90 -4.17
C TYR A 109 2.55 -12.07 -5.40
N LYS A 110 1.28 -12.05 -5.80
CA LYS A 110 0.83 -11.48 -7.07
C LYS A 110 0.10 -10.16 -6.93
N ASP A 111 -0.62 -10.01 -5.82
CA ASP A 111 -1.61 -8.96 -5.69
C ASP A 111 -1.14 -7.88 -4.72
N THR A 112 -1.63 -6.69 -4.99
CA THR A 112 -1.68 -5.57 -4.08
C THR A 112 -3.09 -5.01 -4.10
N TYR A 113 -3.54 -4.44 -3.00
CA TYR A 113 -4.85 -3.81 -2.94
C TYR A 113 -4.73 -2.40 -2.39
N ASP A 114 -5.23 -1.43 -3.16
CA ASP A 114 -5.29 -0.03 -2.76
C ASP A 114 -6.74 0.42 -2.88
N TYR A 115 -7.40 0.82 -1.79
CA TYR A 115 -8.81 1.20 -1.83
C TYR A 115 -9.11 2.36 -2.80
N ARG A 116 -8.10 3.15 -3.16
CA ARG A 116 -8.23 4.27 -4.10
C ARG A 116 -8.30 3.79 -5.55
N TRP A 117 -7.65 2.67 -5.87
CA TRP A 117 -7.46 2.18 -7.25
C TRP A 117 -8.01 0.77 -7.50
N GLY A 118 -8.30 0.00 -6.45
CA GLY A 118 -8.75 -1.39 -6.50
C GLY A 118 -7.64 -2.41 -6.29
N LEU A 119 -7.94 -3.65 -6.67
CA LEU A 119 -7.00 -4.78 -6.64
C LEU A 119 -6.14 -4.75 -7.90
N ASN A 120 -4.83 -4.85 -7.74
CA ASN A 120 -3.84 -4.83 -8.81
C ASN A 120 -2.95 -6.08 -8.68
N GLY A 121 -2.96 -6.94 -9.69
CA GLY A 121 -2.22 -8.21 -9.75
C GLY A 121 -2.56 -8.96 -11.04
N ASP A 122 -1.67 -9.87 -11.45
CA ASP A 122 -1.77 -10.67 -12.68
C ASP A 122 -2.46 -12.04 -12.47
#